data_AF-A0A2W2AV23-F1
#
_entry.id   AF-A0A2W2AV23-F1
#
_cell.length_a   1.000
_cell.length_b   1.000
_cell.length_c   1.000
_cell.angle_alpha   90.00
_cell.angle_beta   90.00
_cell.angle_gamma   90.00
#
_symmetry.space_group_name_H-M   'P 1'
#
loop_
_entity.id
_entity.type
_entity.pdbx_description
1 polymer ?
#
loop_
_entity_poly.entity_id
_entity_poly.type
_entity_poly.pdbx_seq_one_letter_code
_entity_poly.pdbx_strand_id
1 'polypeptide(L)'
;INALLVACGNLAGIACFSLLIWFSGLVMSENAMWGVAVLHCAEGKMHHTFTESVSLGIMCNLMVCLALWMSYCGRSLCDKIVAMILPITLFVASGFEHCIANLFVIPFAIAIRHFAPRPFGNWRTVAQTIFLH
;
A
#
# COMPACT_ATOMS: atom_id res chain seq x y z
N ILE A 1 -15.67 -8.30 18.67
CA ILE A 1 -15.15 -8.92 17.42
C ILE A 1 -13.68 -9.20 17.63
N ASN A 2 -13.22 -10.42 17.33
CA ASN A 2 -11.86 -10.88 17.63
C ASN A 2 -10.85 -10.26 16.63
N ALA A 3 -9.91 -9.44 17.11
CA ALA A 3 -8.90 -8.79 16.28
C ALA A 3 -8.02 -9.80 15.52
N LEU A 4 -7.76 -10.96 16.13
CA LEU A 4 -7.00 -12.03 15.49
C LEU A 4 -7.72 -12.56 14.24
N LEU A 5 -9.03 -12.78 14.32
CA LEU A 5 -9.82 -13.27 13.20
C LEU A 5 -9.83 -12.28 12.04
N VAL A 6 -9.94 -10.98 12.35
CA VAL A 6 -9.89 -9.90 11.35
C VAL A 6 -8.53 -9.83 10.67
N ALA A 7 -7.45 -9.94 11.45
CA ALA A 7 -6.09 -9.97 10.90
C ALA A 7 -5.88 -11.18 9.96
N CYS A 8 -6.37 -12.36 10.34
CA CYS A 8 -6.30 -13.55 9.48
C CYS A 8 -7.11 -13.38 8.18
N GLY A 9 -8.33 -12.82 8.27
CA GLY A 9 -9.15 -12.54 7.09
C GLY A 9 -8.49 -11.52 6.14
N ASN A 10 -7.93 -10.45 6.70
CA ASN A 10 -7.19 -9.45 5.92
C ASN A 10 -5.97 -10.07 5.24
N LEU A 11 -5.20 -10.90 5.94
CA LEU A 11 -4.05 -11.59 5.37
C LEU A 11 -4.43 -12.53 4.22
N ALA A 12 -5.50 -13.31 4.38
CA ALA A 12 -6.01 -14.19 3.34
C ALA A 12 -6.48 -13.41 2.11
N GLY A 13 -7.20 -12.29 2.31
CA GLY A 13 -7.63 -11.40 1.23
C GLY A 13 -6.46 -10.78 0.48
N ILE A 14 -5.45 -10.30 1.21
CA ILE A 14 -4.22 -9.75 0.63
C ILE A 14 -3.49 -10.81 -0.20
N ALA A 15 -3.31 -12.02 0.32
CA ALA A 15 -2.64 -13.09 -0.40
C ALA A 15 -3.38 -13.44 -1.71
N CYS A 16 -4.70 -13.55 -1.66
CA CYS A 16 -5.54 -13.78 -2.84
C CYS A 16 -5.37 -12.66 -3.87
N PHE A 17 -5.44 -11.39 -3.42
CA PHE A 17 -5.28 -10.23 -4.29
C PHE A 17 -3.89 -10.14 -4.92
N SER A 18 -2.83 -10.41 -4.15
CA SER A 18 -1.46 -10.47 -4.66
C SER A 18 -1.30 -11.54 -5.75
N LEU A 19 -1.92 -12.72 -5.60
CA LEU A 19 -1.91 -13.75 -6.63
C LEU A 19 -2.66 -13.32 -7.90
N LEU A 20 -3.81 -12.66 -7.76
CA LEU A 20 -4.56 -12.13 -8.91
C LEU A 20 -3.73 -11.11 -9.70
N ILE A 21 -3.02 -10.20 -9.02
CA ILE A 21 -2.12 -9.24 -9.68
C ILE A 21 -0.93 -9.95 -10.32
N TRP A 22 -0.38 -10.97 -9.67
CA TRP A 22 0.74 -11.73 -10.23
C TRP A 22 0.36 -12.41 -11.55
N PHE A 23 -0.76 -13.14 -11.55
CA PHE A 23 -1.23 -13.89 -12.72
C PHE A 23 -1.89 -13.01 -13.79
N SER A 24 -2.30 -11.79 -13.48
CA SER A 24 -2.80 -10.85 -14.49
C SER A 24 -1.70 -10.31 -15.41
N GLY A 25 -0.43 -10.50 -15.05
CA GLY A 25 0.71 -9.97 -15.80
C GLY A 25 0.96 -8.47 -15.58
N LEU A 26 0.22 -7.82 -14.67
CA LEU A 26 0.33 -6.37 -14.40
C LEU A 26 1.76 -5.97 -13.98
N VAL A 27 2.49 -6.88 -13.34
CA VAL A 27 3.89 -6.66 -12.94
C VAL A 27 4.78 -6.32 -14.15
N MET A 28 4.51 -6.91 -15.34
CA MET A 28 5.26 -6.62 -16.58
C MET A 28 4.65 -5.48 -17.41
N SER A 29 3.54 -4.89 -16.96
CA SER A 29 2.84 -3.85 -17.72
C SER A 29 3.75 -2.64 -17.96
N GLU A 30 3.53 -1.97 -19.08
CA GLU A 30 4.27 -0.76 -19.48
C GLU A 30 5.79 -0.93 -19.41
N ASN A 31 6.35 -1.99 -20.00
CA ASN A 31 7.79 -2.29 -19.90
C ASN A 31 8.28 -2.47 -18.44
N ALA A 32 7.50 -3.14 -17.59
CA ALA A 32 7.80 -3.41 -16.18
C ALA A 32 7.84 -2.18 -15.25
N MET A 33 7.42 -1.00 -15.72
CA MET A 33 7.39 0.25 -14.94
C MET A 33 6.53 0.12 -13.68
N TRP A 34 5.38 -0.55 -13.79
CA TRP A 34 4.48 -0.74 -12.66
C TRP A 34 5.13 -1.57 -11.54
N GLY A 35 5.82 -2.66 -11.90
CA GLY A 35 6.57 -3.47 -10.94
C GLY A 35 7.72 -2.69 -10.28
N VAL A 36 8.40 -1.82 -11.03
CA VAL A 36 9.44 -0.93 -10.47
C VAL A 36 8.86 0.10 -9.51
N ALA A 37 7.67 0.66 -9.79
CA ALA A 37 6.98 1.57 -8.88
C ALA A 37 6.62 0.89 -7.54
N VAL A 38 6.19 -0.37 -7.58
CA VAL A 38 5.93 -1.17 -6.37
C VAL A 38 7.22 -1.40 -5.57
N LEU A 39 8.33 -1.74 -6.23
CA LEU A 39 9.64 -1.90 -5.58
C LEU A 39 10.13 -0.59 -4.94
N HIS A 40 9.97 0.55 -5.64
CA HIS A 40 10.33 1.87 -5.13
C HIS A 40 9.47 2.27 -3.92
N CYS A 41 8.16 2.02 -3.97
CA CYS A 41 7.26 2.25 -2.84
C CYS A 41 7.66 1.40 -1.63
N ALA A 42 7.96 0.11 -1.83
CA ALA A 42 8.41 -0.76 -0.76
C ALA A 42 9.76 -0.32 -0.15
N GLU A 43 10.70 0.13 -0.98
CA GLU A 43 11.98 0.66 -0.50
C GLU A 43 11.78 1.88 0.41
N GLY A 44 10.97 2.86 0.01
CA GLY A 44 10.70 4.04 0.84
C GLY A 44 10.19 3.70 2.24
N LYS A 45 9.44 2.59 2.38
CA LYS A 45 8.85 2.14 3.64
C LYS A 45 9.80 1.34 4.54
N MET A 46 10.90 0.83 4.02
CA MET A 46 11.83 -0.04 4.75
C MET A 46 12.95 0.72 5.49
N HIS A 47 13.10 2.02 5.27
CA HIS A 47 14.20 2.83 5.81
C HIS A 47 13.84 3.69 7.03
N HIS A 48 12.62 3.57 7.56
CA HIS A 48 12.20 4.32 8.73
C HIS A 48 12.81 3.76 10.02
N THR A 49 13.16 4.65 10.95
CA THR A 49 13.49 4.25 12.33
C THR A 49 12.24 3.74 13.04
N PHE A 50 12.43 3.03 14.16
CA PHE A 50 11.32 2.51 14.95
C PHE A 50 10.36 3.62 15.43
N THR A 51 10.90 4.72 15.94
CA THR A 51 10.10 5.86 16.44
C THR A 51 9.31 6.54 15.34
N GLU A 52 9.91 6.69 14.15
CA GLU A 52 9.21 7.25 12.98
C GLU A 52 8.08 6.33 12.54
N SER A 53 8.34 5.02 12.45
CA SER A 53 7.35 4.01 12.04
C SER A 53 6.13 4.00 12.98
N VAL A 54 6.35 4.09 14.30
CA VAL A 54 5.28 4.17 15.29
C VAL A 54 4.48 5.48 15.12
N SER A 55 5.16 6.61 14.96
CA SER A 55 4.50 7.91 14.81
C SER A 55 3.64 7.98 13.53
N LEU A 56 4.18 7.49 12.41
CA LEU A 56 3.47 7.40 11.13
C LEU A 56 2.26 6.46 11.24
N GLY A 57 2.39 5.34 11.96
CA GLY A 57 1.29 4.41 12.21
C GLY A 57 0.16 5.01 13.05
N ILE A 58 0.49 5.78 14.09
CA ILE A 58 -0.49 6.48 14.92
C ILE A 58 -1.24 7.52 14.09
N MET A 59 -0.52 8.35 13.30
CA MET A 59 -1.14 9.34 12.42
C MET A 59 -2.05 8.70 11.37
N CYS A 60 -1.64 7.56 10.81
CA CYS A 60 -2.48 6.79 9.88
C CYS A 60 -3.80 6.38 10.53
N ASN A 61 -3.75 5.73 11.71
CA ASN A 61 -4.95 5.25 12.37
C ASN A 61 -5.86 6.39 12.84
N LEU A 62 -5.30 7.54 13.24
CA LEU A 62 -6.09 8.73 13.56
C LEU A 62 -6.90 9.20 12.36
N MET A 63 -6.28 9.31 11.18
CA MET A 63 -6.98 9.73 9.96
C MET A 63 -8.06 8.73 9.53
N VAL A 64 -7.78 7.43 9.62
CA VAL A 64 -8.75 6.37 9.29
C VAL A 64 -9.94 6.41 10.27
N CYS A 65 -9.68 6.55 11.57
CA CYS A 65 -10.73 6.70 12.58
C CYS A 65 -11.58 7.96 12.33
N LEU A 66 -10.97 9.09 11.96
CA LEU A 66 -11.68 10.32 11.61
C LEU A 66 -12.55 10.15 10.35
N ALA A 67 -12.03 9.47 9.32
CA ALA A 67 -12.78 9.15 8.10
C ALA A 67 -14.04 8.33 8.42
N LEU A 68 -13.88 7.28 9.23
CA LEU A 68 -14.99 6.43 9.67
C LEU A 68 -15.98 7.21 10.53
N TRP A 69 -15.49 8.03 11.45
CA TRP A 69 -16.34 8.88 12.30
C TRP A 69 -17.22 9.82 11.47
N MET A 70 -16.63 10.55 10.52
CA MET A 70 -17.39 11.43 9.63
C MET A 70 -18.37 10.67 8.74
N SER A 71 -17.99 9.47 8.28
CA SER A 71 -18.88 8.59 7.52
C SER A 71 -20.12 8.17 8.36
N TYR A 72 -19.97 7.93 9.66
CA TYR A 72 -21.10 7.62 10.54
C TYR A 72 -22.08 8.78 10.71
N CYS A 73 -21.64 10.03 10.57
CA CYS A 73 -22.52 11.21 10.60
C CYS A 73 -23.33 11.39 9.30
N GLY A 74 -22.92 10.76 8.20
CA GLY A 74 -23.57 10.86 6.89
C GLY A 74 -24.88 10.06 6.81
N ARG A 75 -25.91 10.64 6.18
CA ARG A 75 -27.23 9.99 6.02
C ARG A 75 -27.38 9.30 4.67
N SER A 76 -26.77 9.86 3.63
CA SER A 76 -26.75 9.29 2.29
C SER A 76 -25.47 8.48 2.03
N LEU A 77 -25.50 7.58 1.05
CA LEU A 77 -24.28 6.88 0.59
C LEU A 77 -23.25 7.88 0.04
N CYS A 78 -23.71 8.95 -0.63
CA CYS A 78 -22.84 9.99 -1.16
C CYS A 78 -22.07 10.70 -0.03
N ASP A 79 -22.76 11.08 1.05
CA ASP A 79 -22.15 11.74 2.21
C ASP A 79 -21.02 10.89 2.80
N LYS A 80 -21.27 9.58 2.91
CA LYS A 80 -20.31 8.61 3.45
C LYS A 80 -19.06 8.50 2.60
N ILE A 81 -19.23 8.43 1.28
CA ILE A 81 -18.10 8.34 0.34
C ILE A 81 -17.29 9.65 0.38
N VAL A 82 -17.95 10.80 0.25
CA VAL A 82 -17.28 12.11 0.24
C VAL A 82 -16.53 12.37 1.53
N ALA A 83 -17.10 12.01 2.68
CA ALA A 83 -16.45 12.13 3.98
C ALA A 83 -15.16 11.31 4.11
N MET A 84 -15.05 10.19 3.39
CA MET A 84 -13.88 9.32 3.44
C MET A 84 -12.77 9.73 2.46
N ILE A 85 -13.10 10.38 1.34
CA ILE A 85 -12.11 10.71 0.29
C ILE A 85 -10.96 11.53 0.87
N LEU A 86 -11.25 12.69 1.50
CA LEU A 86 -10.22 13.62 1.93
C LEU A 86 -9.23 13.01 2.95
N PRO A 87 -9.68 12.40 4.07
CA PRO A 87 -8.75 11.82 5.03
C PRO A 87 -7.95 10.65 4.46
N ILE A 88 -8.55 9.84 3.60
CA ILE A 88 -7.87 8.70 2.96
C ILE A 88 -6.79 9.21 2.00
N THR A 89 -7.13 10.17 1.14
CA THR A 89 -6.15 10.76 0.22
C THR A 89 -5.03 11.47 0.97
N LEU A 90 -5.33 12.13 2.08
CA LEU A 90 -4.34 12.84 2.88
C LEU A 90 -3.32 11.88 3.47
N PHE A 91 -3.74 10.80 4.13
CA PHE A 91 -2.76 9.88 4.73
C PHE A 91 -1.92 9.15 3.68
N VAL A 92 -2.50 8.81 2.52
CA VAL A 92 -1.78 8.15 1.42
C VAL A 92 -0.77 9.12 0.80
N ALA A 93 -1.17 10.37 0.53
CA ALA A 93 -0.28 11.39 -0.04
C ALA A 93 0.82 11.82 0.94
N SER A 94 0.54 11.85 2.24
CA SER A 94 1.53 12.14 3.28
C SER A 94 2.46 10.97 3.60
N GLY A 95 2.26 9.79 2.99
CA GLY A 95 3.12 8.62 3.19
C GLY A 95 3.00 7.98 4.56
N PHE A 96 1.83 8.09 5.22
CA PHE A 96 1.63 7.44 6.52
C PHE A 96 1.60 5.90 6.38
N GLU A 97 1.98 5.21 7.45
CA GLU A 97 2.17 3.76 7.43
C GLU A 97 0.92 3.03 7.93
N HIS A 98 0.25 2.30 7.04
CA HIS A 98 -0.89 1.45 7.40
C HIS A 98 -0.46 -0.02 7.42
N CYS A 99 -0.56 -0.67 8.58
CA CYS A 99 -0.05 -2.04 8.78
C CYS A 99 -0.63 -3.05 7.77
N ILE A 100 -1.93 -2.98 7.47
CA ILE A 100 -2.58 -3.89 6.51
C ILE A 100 -2.17 -3.57 5.06
N ALA A 101 -1.89 -2.31 4.72
CA ALA A 101 -1.43 -1.97 3.37
C ALA A 101 0.02 -2.46 3.16
N ASN A 102 0.85 -2.35 4.19
CA ASN A 102 2.24 -2.81 4.14
C ASN A 102 2.34 -4.34 4.06
N LEU A 103 1.39 -5.07 4.63
CA LEU A 103 1.25 -6.52 4.46
C LEU A 103 1.01 -6.94 3.00
N PHE A 104 0.50 -6.04 2.15
CA PHE A 104 0.45 -6.25 0.71
C PHE A 104 1.75 -5.79 0.03
N VAL A 105 2.14 -4.52 0.21
CA VAL A 105 3.22 -3.89 -0.56
C VAL A 105 4.56 -4.58 -0.37
N ILE A 106 4.96 -4.88 0.87
CA ILE A 106 6.29 -5.41 1.18
C ILE A 106 6.44 -6.87 0.70
N PRO A 107 5.54 -7.82 1.05
CA PRO A 107 5.66 -9.20 0.56
C PRO A 107 5.53 -9.30 -0.95
N PHE A 108 4.70 -8.46 -1.57
CA PHE A 108 4.53 -8.45 -3.01
C PHE A 108 5.79 -7.90 -3.72
N ALA A 109 6.42 -6.86 -3.20
CA ALA A 109 7.72 -6.38 -3.68
C ALA A 109 8.83 -7.44 -3.56
N ILE A 110 8.85 -8.22 -2.47
CA ILE A 110 9.78 -9.35 -2.29
C ILE A 110 9.53 -10.42 -3.36
N ALA A 111 8.26 -10.74 -3.64
CA ALA A 111 7.90 -11.71 -4.68
C ALA A 111 8.35 -11.24 -6.07
N ILE A 112 8.14 -9.97 -6.42
CA ILE A 112 8.63 -9.37 -7.68
C ILE A 112 10.15 -9.51 -7.75
N ARG A 113 10.88 -9.15 -6.70
CA ARG A 113 12.34 -9.22 -6.69
C ARG A 113 12.91 -10.63 -6.91
N HIS A 114 12.23 -11.67 -6.42
CA HIS A 114 12.74 -13.05 -6.47
C HIS A 114 12.25 -13.84 -7.69
N PHE A 115 11.01 -13.59 -8.14
CA PHE A 115 10.35 -14.44 -9.14
C PHE A 115 10.13 -13.75 -10.50
N ALA A 116 10.30 -12.43 -10.59
CA ALA A 116 10.08 -11.71 -11.85
C ALA A 116 11.35 -11.67 -12.74
N PRO A 117 11.20 -11.55 -14.08
CA PRO A 117 12.32 -11.55 -15.04
C PRO A 117 13.35 -10.42 -14.84
N ARG A 118 14.48 -10.51 -15.55
CA ARG A 118 15.69 -9.67 -15.33
C ARG A 118 15.55 -8.12 -15.31
N PRO A 119 14.56 -7.41 -15.90
CA PRO A 119 14.46 -5.95 -15.70
C PRO A 119 14.45 -5.51 -14.23
N PHE A 120 14.03 -6.37 -13.29
CA PHE A 120 14.05 -6.07 -11.86
C PHE A 120 15.40 -6.26 -11.17
N GLY A 121 16.41 -6.84 -11.84
CA GLY A 121 17.75 -7.00 -11.26
C GLY A 121 18.45 -5.67 -11.01
N ASN A 122 18.28 -4.71 -11.93
CA ASN A 122 18.78 -3.33 -11.85
C ASN A 122 17.62 -2.32 -11.70
N TRP A 123 16.57 -2.70 -10.97
CA TRP A 123 15.36 -1.88 -10.82
C TRP A 123 15.64 -0.47 -10.29
N ARG A 124 16.72 -0.27 -9.52
CA ARG A 124 17.14 1.05 -9.00
C ARG A 124 17.54 2.00 -10.13
N THR A 125 18.27 1.51 -11.13
CA THR A 125 18.68 2.30 -12.30
C THR A 125 17.47 2.67 -13.15
N VAL A 126 16.56 1.72 -13.33
CA VAL A 126 15.30 1.94 -14.04
C VAL A 126 14.42 2.95 -13.29
N ALA A 127 14.29 2.82 -11.96
CA ALA A 127 13.55 3.78 -11.12
C ALA A 127 14.12 5.20 -11.22
N GLN A 128 15.45 5.36 -11.22
CA GLN A 128 16.08 6.68 -11.39
C GLN A 128 15.78 7.32 -12.74
N THR A 129 15.72 6.55 -13.83
CA THR A 129 15.35 7.08 -15.15
C THR A 129 13.88 7.50 -15.24
N ILE A 130 13.01 6.88 -14.45
CA ILE A 130 11.55 7.05 -14.49
C ILE A 130 11.09 8.22 -13.62
N PHE A 131 11.59 8.32 -12.39
CA PHE A 131 11.08 9.25 -11.38
C PHE A 131 11.84 10.59 -11.31
N LEU A 132 12.90 10.76 -12.12
CA LEU A 132 13.67 12.01 -12.24
C LEU A 132 13.40 12.78 -13.54
N HIS A 133 12.42 12.34 -14.34
CA HIS A 133 11.86 13.05 -15.50
C HIS A 133 10.42 13.46 -15.24
#